data_AF-A0A1E4MKX0-F1
#
_entry.id   AF-A0A1E4MKX0-F1
#
_cell.length_a   1.000
_cell.length_b   1.000
_cell.length_c   1.000
_cell.angle_alpha   90.00
_cell.angle_beta   90.00
_cell.angle_gamma   90.00
#
_symmetry.space_group_name_H-M   'P 1'
#
loop_
_entity.id
_entity.type
_entity.pdbx_description
1 polymer ?
#
loop_
_entity_poly.entity_id
_entity_poly.type
_entity_poly.pdbx_seq_one_letter_code
_entity_poly.pdbx_strand_id
1 'polypeptide(L)'
;MTRVPFLPLAGILALTAGTAHAQMAPQYRALLDKTIESGSDAEIDTVAKFLKKTDPAGAGEVDAAVDAHRARTAEAQKERLAQMAMFQGWKGEGQFGASQSSGNADTVGLSAGLALKREGLHWRLGLRSQVDYQRTNGQTSRNQLLLAFEPDYRFNERLFLFGLTQYERDRFAGFSARTAVSGGIGYRLIADPKFTLDVKAGPAWRKTHYVSQPLENVVTGLGAVNAKWKLSRAVSLTEDASALSGAQNTNVTSLTSLSARLNGALSARTSYQVTYNSNPPDTYKTLDTITRFTLVYGF
;
A
#
# COMPACT_ATOMS: atom_id res chain seq x y z
N MET A 1 50.68 -47.39 54.07
CA MET A 1 50.43 -46.04 54.63
C MET A 1 49.19 -45.48 53.93
N THR A 2 48.12 -44.98 54.54
CA THR A 2 47.55 -45.13 55.88
C THR A 2 46.16 -44.48 55.81
N ARG A 3 45.17 -45.14 56.43
CA ARG A 3 43.90 -44.64 56.98
C ARG A 3 42.67 -44.34 56.08
N VAL A 4 41.63 -45.08 56.48
CA VAL A 4 40.18 -45.07 56.23
C VAL A 4 39.48 -43.82 56.89
N PRO A 5 38.13 -43.73 56.96
CA PRO A 5 37.22 -42.88 56.17
C PRO A 5 36.55 -41.76 57.00
N PHE A 6 35.70 -40.91 56.40
CA PHE A 6 34.63 -40.22 57.14
C PHE A 6 33.46 -39.84 56.20
N LEU A 7 32.26 -40.31 56.55
CA LEU A 7 30.95 -39.81 56.12
C LEU A 7 30.45 -38.87 57.24
N PRO A 8 29.68 -37.82 56.92
CA PRO A 8 28.26 -37.92 57.27
C PRO A 8 27.29 -37.25 56.29
N LEU A 9 26.06 -37.76 56.38
CA LEU A 9 24.76 -37.25 55.94
C LEU A 9 24.54 -35.74 56.16
N ALA A 10 24.05 -35.03 55.15
CA ALA A 10 23.14 -33.87 55.23
C ALA A 10 22.71 -33.58 53.78
N GLY A 11 21.47 -33.80 53.35
CA GLY A 11 20.28 -33.07 53.78
C GLY A 11 19.59 -32.62 52.49
N ILE A 12 18.53 -33.32 52.11
CA ILE A 12 17.62 -32.94 51.02
C ILE A 12 17.01 -31.58 51.39
N LEU A 13 17.17 -30.58 50.53
CA LEU A 13 16.19 -29.50 50.40
C LEU A 13 16.03 -29.17 48.92
N ALA A 14 15.15 -29.92 48.26
CA ALA A 14 14.53 -29.49 47.02
C ALA A 14 13.68 -28.26 47.33
N LEU A 15 14.17 -27.08 46.95
CA LEU A 15 13.34 -25.90 46.76
C LEU A 15 13.24 -25.67 45.25
N THR A 16 12.41 -26.48 44.60
CA THR A 16 11.76 -26.06 43.36
C THR A 16 10.84 -24.91 43.73
N ALA A 17 11.37 -23.68 43.70
CA ALA A 17 10.55 -22.48 43.63
C ALA A 17 9.90 -22.47 42.24
N GLY A 18 8.88 -23.32 42.06
CA GLY A 18 7.94 -23.17 40.98
C GLY A 18 7.29 -21.82 41.19
N THR A 19 7.74 -20.81 40.42
CA THR A 19 6.96 -19.61 40.20
C THR A 19 5.65 -20.08 39.59
N ALA A 20 4.64 -20.27 40.45
CA ALA A 20 3.27 -20.51 40.04
C ALA A 20 2.82 -19.27 39.28
N HIS A 21 3.12 -19.24 37.98
CA HIS A 21 2.41 -18.38 37.05
C HIS A 21 0.96 -18.79 37.21
N ALA A 22 0.12 -17.86 37.64
CA ALA A 22 -1.29 -18.14 37.81
C ALA A 22 -1.82 -18.69 36.47
N GLN A 23 -2.21 -19.96 36.48
CA GLN A 23 -2.57 -20.68 35.27
C GLN A 23 -3.99 -20.32 34.91
N MET A 24 -4.20 -20.00 33.64
CA MET A 24 -5.54 -19.80 33.10
C MET A 24 -6.38 -21.06 33.35
N ALA A 25 -7.66 -20.89 33.70
CA ALA A 25 -8.53 -22.03 33.91
C ALA A 25 -8.59 -22.95 32.66
N PRO A 26 -8.60 -24.28 32.80
CA PRO A 26 -8.47 -25.21 31.67
C PRO A 26 -9.51 -25.01 30.56
N GLN A 27 -10.75 -24.66 30.92
CA GLN A 27 -11.83 -24.36 29.98
C GLN A 27 -11.57 -23.11 29.14
N TYR A 28 -10.88 -22.11 29.69
CA TYR A 28 -10.51 -20.89 28.97
C TYR A 28 -9.33 -21.13 28.03
N ARG A 29 -8.37 -21.96 28.45
CA ARG A 29 -7.29 -22.45 27.57
C ARG A 29 -7.85 -23.19 26.36
N ALA A 30 -8.73 -24.18 26.60
CA ALA A 30 -9.34 -24.96 25.52
C ALA A 30 -10.17 -24.10 24.54
N LEU A 31 -10.84 -23.06 25.04
CA LEU A 31 -11.56 -22.10 24.20
C LEU A 31 -10.59 -21.27 23.35
N LEU A 32 -9.52 -20.75 23.95
CA LEU A 32 -8.52 -19.96 23.25
C LEU A 32 -7.83 -20.79 22.16
N ASP A 33 -7.43 -22.02 22.48
CA ASP A 33 -6.76 -22.93 21.54
C ASP A 33 -7.66 -23.24 20.34
N LYS A 34 -8.93 -23.58 20.56
CA LYS A 34 -9.89 -23.80 19.46
C LYS A 34 -10.09 -22.55 18.59
N THR A 35 -10.10 -21.37 19.21
CA THR A 35 -10.24 -20.11 18.48
C THR A 35 -8.97 -19.82 17.67
N ILE A 36 -7.79 -20.14 18.20
CA ILE A 36 -6.51 -20.02 17.50
C ILE A 36 -6.41 -20.99 16.31
N GLU A 37 -7.00 -22.18 16.41
CA GLU A 37 -6.99 -23.17 15.33
C GLU A 37 -7.91 -22.82 14.17
N SER A 38 -9.03 -22.14 14.42
CA SER A 38 -10.13 -22.03 13.44
C SER A 38 -10.72 -20.63 13.25
N GLY A 39 -10.43 -19.71 14.16
CA GLY A 39 -10.95 -18.34 14.15
C GLY A 39 -10.08 -17.37 13.34
N SER A 40 -10.68 -16.26 12.97
CA SER A 40 -9.98 -15.09 12.42
C SER A 40 -9.23 -14.31 13.50
N ASP A 41 -8.22 -13.53 13.13
CA ASP A 41 -7.47 -12.67 14.07
C ASP A 41 -8.40 -11.78 14.92
N ALA A 42 -9.50 -11.28 14.33
CA ALA A 42 -10.48 -10.47 15.04
C ALA A 42 -11.27 -11.25 16.10
N GLU A 43 -11.57 -12.52 15.85
CA GLU A 43 -12.21 -13.41 16.81
C GLU A 43 -11.24 -13.80 17.92
N ILE A 44 -9.99 -14.12 17.57
CA ILE A 44 -8.91 -14.37 18.52
C ILE A 44 -8.73 -13.16 19.46
N ASP A 45 -8.65 -11.95 18.92
CA ASP A 45 -8.54 -10.71 19.71
C ASP A 45 -9.76 -10.49 20.62
N THR A 46 -10.95 -10.81 20.14
CA THR A 46 -12.20 -10.67 20.91
C THR A 46 -12.23 -11.66 22.08
N VAL A 47 -11.90 -12.93 21.83
CA VAL A 47 -11.84 -13.98 22.85
C VAL A 47 -10.72 -13.67 23.84
N ALA A 48 -9.53 -13.29 23.37
CA ALA A 48 -8.41 -12.89 24.23
C ALA A 48 -8.79 -11.72 25.15
N LYS A 49 -9.47 -10.70 24.62
CA LYS A 49 -9.98 -9.57 25.42
C LYS A 49 -11.01 -10.02 26.45
N PHE A 50 -11.91 -10.93 26.09
CA PHE A 50 -12.90 -11.48 27.02
C PHE A 50 -12.22 -12.29 28.14
N LEU A 51 -11.29 -13.18 27.79
CA LEU A 51 -10.59 -14.03 28.75
C LEU A 51 -9.77 -13.20 29.75
N LYS A 52 -9.03 -12.18 29.28
CA LYS A 52 -8.27 -11.29 30.17
C LYS A 52 -9.15 -10.49 31.14
N LYS A 53 -10.40 -10.21 30.77
CA LYS A 53 -11.36 -9.52 31.65
C LYS A 53 -11.98 -10.47 32.68
N THR A 54 -12.25 -11.70 32.27
CA THR A 54 -12.91 -12.72 33.10
C THR A 54 -11.94 -13.41 34.06
N ASP A 55 -10.69 -13.61 33.62
CA ASP A 55 -9.61 -14.22 34.39
C ASP A 55 -8.31 -13.41 34.24
N PRO A 56 -8.14 -12.33 35.05
CA PRO A 56 -6.93 -11.51 34.99
C PRO A 56 -5.65 -12.28 35.35
N ALA A 57 -5.78 -13.37 36.11
CA ALA A 57 -4.64 -14.17 36.55
C ALA A 57 -4.00 -14.93 35.37
N GLY A 58 -4.83 -15.39 34.41
CA GLY A 58 -4.39 -16.02 33.16
C GLY A 58 -3.97 -15.07 32.05
N ALA A 59 -3.98 -13.74 32.25
CA ALA A 59 -3.80 -12.78 31.16
C ALA A 59 -2.46 -12.89 30.43
N GLY A 60 -1.36 -13.15 31.16
CA GLY A 60 -0.04 -13.35 30.55
C GLY A 60 0.03 -14.60 29.67
N GLU A 61 -0.75 -15.62 30.00
CA GLU A 61 -0.82 -16.85 29.20
C GLU A 61 -1.62 -16.64 27.92
N VAL A 62 -2.73 -15.90 28.00
CA VAL A 62 -3.52 -15.48 26.83
C VAL A 62 -2.65 -14.67 25.87
N ASP A 63 -1.92 -13.66 26.38
CA ASP A 63 -1.04 -12.83 25.56
C ASP A 63 0.08 -13.66 24.91
N ALA A 64 0.73 -14.55 25.68
CA ALA A 64 1.76 -15.45 25.15
C ALA A 64 1.22 -16.38 24.05
N ALA A 65 0.01 -16.93 24.21
CA ALA A 65 -0.60 -17.81 23.21
C ALA A 65 -0.96 -17.05 21.93
N VAL A 66 -1.52 -15.85 22.04
CA VAL A 66 -1.84 -14.98 20.89
C VAL A 66 -0.57 -14.55 20.17
N ASP A 67 0.46 -14.13 20.89
CA ASP A 67 1.74 -13.71 20.30
C ASP A 67 2.46 -14.88 19.64
N ALA A 68 2.43 -16.08 20.24
CA ALA A 68 2.98 -17.28 19.62
C ALA A 68 2.23 -17.67 18.34
N HIS A 69 0.90 -17.54 18.31
CA HIS A 69 0.13 -17.76 17.09
C HIS A 69 0.51 -16.75 16.00
N ARG A 70 0.54 -15.45 16.32
CA ARG A 70 0.95 -14.39 15.39
C ARG A 70 2.36 -14.58 14.86
N ALA A 71 3.29 -15.01 15.70
CA ALA A 71 4.65 -15.34 15.28
C ALA A 71 4.66 -16.52 14.28
N ARG A 72 3.91 -17.60 14.57
CA ARG A 72 3.79 -18.75 13.65
C ARG A 72 3.16 -18.37 12.32
N THR A 73 2.07 -17.60 12.32
CA THR A 73 1.41 -17.17 11.08
C THR A 73 2.30 -16.22 10.28
N ALA A 74 3.03 -15.32 10.95
CA ALA A 74 3.99 -14.44 10.32
C ALA A 74 5.14 -15.23 9.66
N GLU A 75 5.73 -16.22 10.36
CA GLU A 75 6.79 -17.07 9.79
C GLU A 75 6.27 -17.91 8.61
N ALA A 76 5.11 -18.56 8.75
CA ALA A 76 4.50 -19.32 7.64
C ALA A 76 4.20 -18.43 6.42
N GLN A 77 3.75 -17.19 6.67
CA GLN A 77 3.55 -16.21 5.61
C GLN A 77 4.90 -15.80 4.96
N LYS A 78 5.97 -15.60 5.75
CA LYS A 78 7.30 -15.30 5.21
C LYS A 78 7.82 -16.43 4.33
N GLU A 79 7.71 -17.68 4.79
CA GLU A 79 8.11 -18.86 4.03
C GLU A 79 7.35 -18.97 2.71
N ARG A 80 6.02 -18.79 2.76
CA ARG A 80 5.18 -18.75 1.56
C ARG A 80 5.66 -17.68 0.59
N LEU A 81 5.86 -16.45 1.06
CA LEU A 81 6.32 -15.34 0.23
C LEU A 81 7.74 -15.55 -0.31
N ALA A 82 8.61 -16.26 0.41
CA ALA A 82 9.97 -16.60 -0.01
C ALA A 82 9.98 -17.66 -1.12
N GLN A 83 9.05 -18.62 -1.08
CA GLN A 83 8.93 -19.68 -2.09
C GLN A 83 8.13 -19.28 -3.33
N MET A 84 7.48 -18.11 -3.33
CA MET A 84 6.65 -17.66 -4.45
C MET A 84 7.48 -17.29 -5.68
N ALA A 85 7.22 -17.99 -6.79
CA ALA A 85 7.79 -17.69 -8.09
C ALA A 85 7.42 -16.29 -8.60
N MET A 86 8.18 -15.77 -9.58
CA MET A 86 8.01 -14.41 -10.12
C MET A 86 6.61 -14.14 -10.69
N PHE A 87 5.98 -15.15 -11.30
CA PHE A 87 4.65 -15.03 -11.92
C PHE A 87 3.49 -15.33 -10.96
N GLN A 88 3.77 -15.68 -9.70
CA GLN A 88 2.74 -15.94 -8.69
C GLN A 88 2.54 -14.73 -7.77
N GLY A 89 1.33 -14.62 -7.20
CA GLY A 89 1.01 -13.60 -6.19
C GLY A 89 0.59 -12.24 -6.74
N TRP A 90 0.31 -12.15 -8.03
CA TRP A 90 -0.25 -10.96 -8.63
C TRP A 90 -1.73 -10.83 -8.25
N LYS A 91 -2.11 -9.65 -7.80
CA LYS A 91 -3.48 -9.18 -7.69
C LYS A 91 -3.69 -8.09 -8.73
N GLY A 92 -4.81 -8.12 -9.42
CA GLY A 92 -5.12 -7.19 -10.49
C GLY A 92 -6.41 -6.43 -10.24
N GLU A 93 -6.51 -5.24 -10.82
CA GLU A 93 -7.78 -4.60 -11.07
C GLU A 93 -7.79 -3.99 -12.47
N GLY A 94 -8.87 -4.26 -13.21
CA GLY A 94 -9.19 -3.57 -14.47
C GLY A 94 -10.30 -2.56 -14.24
N GLN A 95 -10.22 -1.39 -14.86
CA GLN A 95 -11.25 -0.37 -14.79
C GLN A 95 -11.65 0.15 -16.17
N PHE A 96 -12.94 0.44 -16.34
CA PHE A 96 -13.47 1.08 -17.54
C PHE A 96 -14.60 2.04 -17.16
N GLY A 97 -14.70 3.18 -17.84
CA GLY A 97 -15.80 4.10 -17.64
C GLY A 97 -15.65 5.41 -18.37
N ALA A 98 -16.32 6.43 -17.85
CA ALA A 98 -16.35 7.76 -18.43
C ALA A 98 -15.46 8.72 -17.64
N SER A 99 -14.92 9.72 -18.32
CA SER A 99 -14.22 10.84 -17.71
C SER A 99 -14.76 12.17 -18.18
N GLN A 100 -14.62 13.17 -17.33
CA GLN A 100 -14.82 14.57 -17.64
C GLN A 100 -13.56 15.33 -17.24
N SER A 101 -13.03 16.17 -18.14
CA SER A 101 -11.90 17.04 -17.85
C SER A 101 -12.30 18.51 -17.86
N SER A 102 -11.56 19.32 -17.13
CA SER A 102 -11.56 20.78 -17.26
C SER A 102 -10.16 21.35 -17.14
N GLY A 103 -9.98 22.61 -17.56
CA GLY A 103 -8.68 23.30 -17.58
C GLY A 103 -8.25 23.55 -19.02
N ASN A 104 -7.27 22.78 -19.50
CA ASN A 104 -6.80 22.82 -20.87
C ASN A 104 -7.83 22.31 -21.90
N ALA A 105 -8.79 21.49 -21.46
CA ALA A 105 -9.91 21.05 -22.29
C ALA A 105 -11.15 20.71 -21.43
N ASP A 106 -12.31 21.28 -21.77
CA ASP A 106 -13.61 20.97 -21.13
C ASP A 106 -14.36 19.91 -21.94
N THR A 107 -14.28 18.64 -21.51
CA THR A 107 -14.62 17.51 -22.39
C THR A 107 -15.15 16.30 -21.62
N VAL A 108 -15.91 15.45 -22.31
CA VAL A 108 -16.30 14.12 -21.82
C VAL A 108 -15.64 13.07 -22.70
N GLY A 109 -15.23 11.96 -22.10
CA GLY A 109 -14.69 10.83 -22.86
C GLY A 109 -14.65 9.54 -22.08
N LEU A 110 -13.82 8.63 -22.56
CA LEU A 110 -13.68 7.27 -22.07
C LEU A 110 -12.35 7.09 -21.37
N SER A 111 -12.36 6.25 -20.35
CA SER A 111 -11.21 5.93 -19.53
C SER A 111 -11.11 4.43 -19.33
N ALA A 112 -9.92 3.88 -19.50
CA ALA A 112 -9.59 2.49 -19.22
C ALA A 112 -8.30 2.41 -18.42
N GLY A 113 -8.20 1.47 -17.49
CA GLY A 113 -6.98 1.30 -16.71
C GLY A 113 -6.78 -0.12 -16.23
N LEU A 114 -5.53 -0.46 -15.95
CA LEU A 114 -5.11 -1.73 -15.37
C LEU A 114 -4.12 -1.43 -14.26
N ALA A 115 -4.32 -2.03 -13.09
CA ALA A 115 -3.33 -2.03 -12.03
C ALA A 115 -3.03 -3.45 -11.60
N LEU A 116 -1.74 -3.79 -11.52
CA LEU A 116 -1.25 -5.07 -11.04
C LEU A 116 -0.34 -4.83 -9.85
N LYS A 117 -0.52 -5.62 -8.79
CA LYS A 117 0.31 -5.55 -7.59
C LYS A 117 0.78 -6.94 -7.21
N ARG A 118 2.06 -7.06 -6.88
CA ARG A 118 2.64 -8.28 -6.32
C ARG A 118 3.29 -7.96 -4.99
N GLU A 119 2.93 -8.73 -3.97
CA GLU A 119 3.58 -8.68 -2.67
C GLU A 119 4.48 -9.91 -2.53
N GLY A 120 5.78 -9.68 -2.40
CA GLY A 120 6.77 -10.67 -1.97
C GLY A 120 7.23 -10.41 -0.54
N LEU A 121 8.27 -11.11 -0.10
CA LEU A 121 8.84 -10.96 1.25
C LEU A 121 9.38 -9.53 1.46
N HIS A 122 10.39 -9.15 0.68
CA HIS A 122 10.99 -7.80 0.72
C HIS A 122 10.47 -6.89 -0.39
N TRP A 123 10.16 -7.44 -1.56
CA TRP A 123 9.75 -6.66 -2.73
C TRP A 123 8.23 -6.51 -2.82
N ARG A 124 7.77 -5.30 -3.10
CA ARG A 124 6.45 -5.04 -3.67
C ARG A 124 6.61 -4.50 -5.07
N LEU A 125 5.83 -4.99 -6.02
CA LEU A 125 5.85 -4.51 -7.39
C LEU A 125 4.48 -3.93 -7.72
N GLY A 126 4.43 -2.70 -8.20
CA GLY A 126 3.23 -2.06 -8.75
C GLY A 126 3.41 -1.79 -10.23
N LEU A 127 2.45 -2.23 -11.05
CA LEU A 127 2.31 -1.81 -12.44
C LEU A 127 0.97 -1.12 -12.60
N ARG A 128 0.95 0.01 -13.32
CA ARG A 128 -0.27 0.74 -13.65
C ARG A 128 -0.24 1.14 -15.12
N SER A 129 -1.36 0.99 -15.80
CA SER A 129 -1.62 1.63 -17.09
C SER A 129 -2.95 2.35 -17.06
N GLN A 130 -3.02 3.49 -17.75
CA GLN A 130 -4.23 4.28 -17.90
C GLN A 130 -4.29 4.83 -19.33
N VAL A 131 -5.45 4.74 -19.95
CA VAL A 131 -5.77 5.33 -21.24
C VAL A 131 -6.98 6.23 -21.07
N ASP A 132 -6.86 7.48 -21.53
CA ASP A 132 -7.97 8.44 -21.56
C ASP A 132 -8.14 8.98 -22.97
N TYR A 133 -9.35 8.85 -23.52
CA TYR A 133 -9.71 9.32 -24.86
C TYR A 133 -10.89 10.27 -24.80
N GLN A 134 -10.74 11.49 -25.30
CA GLN A 134 -11.78 12.52 -25.23
C GLN A 134 -11.93 13.27 -26.56
N ARG A 135 -13.15 13.74 -26.82
CA ARG A 135 -13.48 14.58 -27.98
C ARG A 135 -14.24 15.83 -27.55
N THR A 136 -13.94 16.95 -28.20
CA THR A 136 -14.64 18.22 -28.08
C THR A 136 -15.07 18.67 -29.47
N ASN A 137 -16.36 18.99 -29.65
CA ASN A 137 -16.88 19.48 -30.93
C ASN A 137 -16.48 18.60 -32.14
N GLY A 138 -16.48 17.28 -31.96
CA GLY A 138 -16.11 16.31 -33.00
C GLY A 138 -14.61 16.10 -33.22
N GLN A 139 -13.74 16.91 -32.61
CA GLN A 139 -12.28 16.76 -32.70
C GLN A 139 -11.72 16.07 -31.46
N THR A 140 -10.69 15.23 -31.63
CA THR A 140 -9.98 14.66 -30.47
C THR A 140 -9.31 15.79 -29.69
N SER A 141 -9.52 15.78 -28.39
CA SER A 141 -9.01 16.79 -27.46
C SER A 141 -8.17 16.19 -26.33
N ARG A 142 -8.23 14.86 -26.16
CA ARG A 142 -7.29 14.09 -25.34
C ARG A 142 -7.08 12.70 -25.91
N ASN A 143 -5.84 12.25 -25.90
CA ASN A 143 -5.47 10.86 -26.16
C ASN A 143 -4.23 10.56 -25.33
N GLN A 144 -4.48 10.24 -24.06
CA GLN A 144 -3.43 10.01 -23.08
C GLN A 144 -3.21 8.52 -22.89
N LEU A 145 -1.94 8.12 -22.91
CA LEU A 145 -1.48 6.83 -22.41
C LEU A 145 -0.50 7.09 -21.27
N LEU A 146 -0.74 6.50 -20.11
CA LEU A 146 0.18 6.46 -18.98
C LEU A 146 0.54 5.01 -18.69
N LEU A 147 1.83 4.75 -18.52
CA LEU A 147 2.38 3.51 -17.98
C LEU A 147 3.25 3.86 -16.77
N ALA A 148 3.12 3.11 -15.69
CA ALA A 148 3.94 3.29 -14.50
C ALA A 148 4.37 1.93 -13.92
N PHE A 149 5.63 1.85 -13.52
CA PHE A 149 6.21 0.72 -12.80
C PHE A 149 6.88 1.23 -11.53
N GLU A 150 6.53 0.63 -10.40
CA GLU A 150 6.93 1.07 -9.06
C GLU A 150 7.37 -0.13 -8.22
N PRO A 151 8.66 -0.48 -8.23
CA PRO A 151 9.22 -1.45 -7.30
C PRO A 151 9.55 -0.81 -5.95
N ASP A 152 9.06 -1.41 -4.86
CA ASP A 152 9.42 -1.05 -3.48
C ASP A 152 10.23 -2.19 -2.84
N TYR A 153 11.33 -1.87 -2.18
CA TYR A 153 12.09 -2.79 -1.32
C TYR A 153 11.90 -2.44 0.15
N ARG A 154 11.22 -3.29 0.91
CA ARG A 154 10.97 -3.10 2.35
C ARG A 154 12.15 -3.59 3.17
N PHE A 155 12.71 -2.70 3.99
CA PHE A 155 13.71 -3.07 5.00
C PHE A 155 13.04 -3.58 6.28
N ASN A 156 11.91 -2.96 6.63
CA ASN A 156 11.07 -3.36 7.75
C ASN A 156 9.61 -2.97 7.45
N GLU A 157 8.74 -3.04 8.45
CA GLU A 157 7.30 -2.76 8.30
C GLU A 157 6.98 -1.31 7.90
N ARG A 158 7.91 -0.38 8.12
CA ARG A 158 7.72 1.06 7.89
C ARG A 158 8.63 1.65 6.84
N LEU A 159 9.92 1.33 6.88
CA LEU A 159 10.95 1.89 6.00
C LEU A 159 11.10 1.04 4.74
N PHE A 160 11.08 1.70 3.59
CA PHE A 160 11.30 1.07 2.29
C PHE A 160 12.08 1.99 1.37
N LEU A 161 12.77 1.41 0.38
CA LEU A 161 13.24 2.13 -0.80
C LEU A 161 12.19 1.97 -1.89
N PHE A 162 12.00 2.99 -2.71
CA PHE A 162 11.15 2.93 -3.89
C PHE A 162 11.94 3.28 -5.14
N GLY A 163 11.55 2.66 -6.25
CA GLY A 163 11.82 3.14 -7.60
C GLY A 163 10.50 3.45 -8.28
N LEU A 164 10.51 4.39 -9.22
CA LEU A 164 9.35 4.75 -10.03
C LEU A 164 9.82 5.05 -11.44
N THR A 165 9.21 4.38 -12.41
CA THR A 165 9.36 4.71 -13.83
C THR A 165 7.98 5.01 -14.40
N GLN A 166 7.84 6.15 -15.05
CA GLN A 166 6.61 6.56 -15.71
C GLN A 166 6.89 6.91 -17.16
N TYR A 167 6.00 6.46 -18.04
CA TYR A 167 5.97 6.83 -19.44
C TYR A 167 4.59 7.35 -19.77
N GLU A 168 4.53 8.53 -20.35
CA GLU A 168 3.30 9.23 -20.67
C GLU A 168 3.34 9.72 -22.11
N ARG A 169 2.21 9.63 -22.82
CA ARG A 169 2.01 10.26 -24.13
C ARG A 169 0.71 11.01 -24.09
N ASP A 170 0.74 12.31 -24.38
CA ASP A 170 -0.47 13.10 -24.59
C ASP A 170 -0.16 14.35 -25.43
N ARG A 171 -0.35 14.23 -26.75
CA ARG A 171 -0.06 15.34 -27.67
C ARG A 171 -0.92 16.56 -27.40
N PHE A 172 -2.12 16.37 -26.85
CA PHE A 172 -3.04 17.46 -26.55
C PHE A 172 -2.60 18.23 -25.30
N ALA A 173 -1.88 17.58 -24.38
CA ALA A 173 -1.19 18.22 -23.26
C ALA A 173 0.15 18.89 -23.65
N GLY A 174 0.47 18.99 -24.94
CA GLY A 174 1.60 19.76 -25.46
C GLY A 174 2.91 18.98 -25.61
N PHE A 175 2.91 17.68 -25.34
CA PHE A 175 4.08 16.82 -25.49
C PHE A 175 3.76 15.49 -26.18
N SER A 176 4.64 15.01 -27.05
CA SER A 176 4.45 13.71 -27.73
C SER A 176 4.76 12.53 -26.82
N ALA A 177 5.71 12.70 -25.91
CA ALA A 177 6.12 11.70 -24.93
C ALA A 177 6.82 12.36 -23.74
N ARG A 178 6.64 11.79 -22.56
CA ARG A 178 7.32 12.18 -21.33
C ARG A 178 7.73 10.91 -20.59
N THR A 179 8.99 10.84 -20.20
CA THR A 179 9.52 9.76 -19.37
C THR A 179 10.01 10.35 -18.07
N ALA A 180 9.63 9.75 -16.94
CA ALA A 180 10.13 10.14 -15.63
C ALA A 180 10.67 8.90 -14.91
N VAL A 181 11.81 9.07 -14.24
CA VAL A 181 12.42 8.06 -13.40
C VAL A 181 12.73 8.70 -12.06
N SER A 182 12.32 8.06 -10.96
CA SER A 182 12.60 8.50 -9.61
C SER A 182 13.00 7.32 -8.75
N GLY A 183 13.79 7.59 -7.72
CA GLY A 183 14.10 6.62 -6.69
C GLY A 183 14.43 7.33 -5.40
N GLY A 184 14.15 6.70 -4.28
CA GLY A 184 14.36 7.30 -2.97
C GLY A 184 13.84 6.45 -1.83
N ILE A 185 13.62 7.11 -0.69
CA ILE A 185 13.14 6.49 0.53
C ILE A 185 11.65 6.72 0.71
N GLY A 186 10.98 5.76 1.30
CA GLY A 186 9.60 5.86 1.74
C GLY A 186 9.44 5.38 3.17
N TYR A 187 8.48 5.98 3.87
CA TYR A 187 8.18 5.66 5.25
C TYR A 187 6.69 5.58 5.49
N ARG A 188 6.24 4.50 6.15
CA ARG A 188 4.87 4.36 6.63
C ARG A 188 4.71 5.10 7.95
N LEU A 189 4.09 6.27 7.88
CA LEU A 189 3.76 7.06 9.06
C LEU A 189 2.69 6.38 9.91
N ILE A 190 1.65 5.86 9.25
CA ILE A 190 0.52 5.21 9.92
C ILE A 190 0.30 3.83 9.31
N ALA A 191 0.27 2.81 10.18
CA ALA A 191 0.12 1.40 9.84
C ALA A 191 -1.10 0.80 10.56
N ASP A 192 -2.28 1.39 10.35
CA ASP A 192 -3.52 0.88 10.92
C ASP A 192 -4.29 0.02 9.88
N PRO A 193 -4.96 -1.07 10.27
CA PRO A 193 -5.73 -1.91 9.34
C PRO A 193 -6.83 -1.18 8.56
N LYS A 194 -7.35 -0.08 9.11
CA LYS A 194 -8.36 0.80 8.49
C LYS A 194 -7.71 2.01 7.82
N PHE A 195 -6.57 2.50 8.28
CA PHE A 195 -5.92 3.68 7.72
C PHE A 195 -4.40 3.50 7.57
N THR A 196 -3.91 3.64 6.34
CA THR A 196 -2.47 3.64 6.07
C THR A 196 -2.05 4.94 5.42
N LEU A 197 -0.90 5.47 5.85
CA LEU A 197 -0.29 6.68 5.30
C LEU A 197 1.18 6.42 5.04
N ASP A 198 1.55 6.43 3.76
CA ASP A 198 2.92 6.29 3.29
C ASP A 198 3.40 7.64 2.73
N VAL A 199 4.63 8.04 3.06
CA VAL A 199 5.29 9.21 2.47
C VAL A 199 6.55 8.76 1.73
N LYS A 200 6.88 9.41 0.62
CA LYS A 200 8.03 9.12 -0.23
C LYS A 200 8.77 10.40 -0.58
N ALA A 201 10.09 10.33 -0.61
CA ALA A 201 10.93 11.43 -1.06
C ALA A 201 12.18 10.92 -1.78
N GLY A 202 12.58 11.59 -2.85
CA GLY A 202 13.80 11.24 -3.59
C GLY A 202 14.05 12.13 -4.81
N PRO A 203 15.23 12.03 -5.43
CA PRO A 203 15.47 12.64 -6.72
C PRO A 203 14.59 12.01 -7.80
N ALA A 204 14.28 12.81 -8.81
CA ALA A 204 13.60 12.41 -10.01
C ALA A 204 14.27 13.06 -11.23
N TRP A 205 14.29 12.34 -12.33
CA TRP A 205 14.71 12.83 -13.63
C TRP A 205 13.53 12.72 -14.58
N ARG A 206 13.31 13.75 -15.39
CA ARG A 206 12.24 13.81 -16.37
C ARG A 206 12.77 14.26 -17.71
N LYS A 207 12.37 13.56 -18.75
CA LYS A 207 12.61 13.89 -20.16
C LYS A 207 11.28 14.12 -20.86
N THR A 208 11.11 15.30 -21.44
CA THR A 208 9.88 15.67 -22.16
C THR A 208 10.21 15.97 -23.62
N HIS A 209 9.52 15.28 -24.53
CA HIS A 209 9.48 15.61 -25.95
C HIS A 209 8.25 16.46 -26.21
N TYR A 210 8.43 17.77 -26.28
CA TYR A 210 7.33 18.71 -26.58
C TYR A 210 6.91 18.61 -28.05
N VAL A 211 5.66 18.97 -28.34
CA VAL A 211 5.14 18.98 -29.73
C VAL A 211 5.72 20.16 -30.52
N SER A 212 5.88 21.32 -29.89
CA SER A 212 6.28 22.58 -30.52
C SER A 212 7.52 23.23 -29.90
N GLN A 213 8.15 22.58 -28.91
CA GLN A 213 9.33 23.10 -28.22
C GLN A 213 10.49 22.09 -28.29
N PRO A 214 11.75 22.53 -28.05
CA PRO A 214 12.88 21.62 -27.93
C PRO A 214 12.67 20.56 -26.85
N LEU A 215 13.45 19.50 -26.97
CA LEU A 215 13.51 18.47 -25.94
C LEU A 215 14.03 19.05 -24.62
N GLU A 216 13.37 18.70 -23.52
CA GLU A 216 13.74 19.14 -22.18
C GLU A 216 14.18 17.93 -21.32
N ASN A 217 15.26 18.10 -20.56
CA ASN A 217 15.66 17.18 -19.49
C ASN A 217 15.81 17.96 -18.19
N VAL A 218 15.17 17.50 -17.13
CA VAL A 218 15.18 18.17 -15.83
C VAL A 218 15.42 17.16 -14.73
N VAL A 219 16.22 17.55 -13.74
CA VAL A 219 16.31 16.87 -12.45
C VAL A 219 15.47 17.65 -11.45
N THR A 220 14.61 16.95 -10.73
CA THR A 220 13.66 17.49 -9.76
C THR A 220 13.72 16.71 -8.46
N GLY A 221 13.25 17.30 -7.36
CA GLY A 221 12.87 16.55 -6.17
C GLY A 221 11.46 15.99 -6.33
N LEU A 222 11.24 14.73 -5.96
CA LEU A 222 9.92 14.12 -5.79
C LEU A 222 9.59 14.08 -4.29
N GLY A 223 8.42 14.58 -3.94
CA GLY A 223 7.72 14.24 -2.70
C GLY A 223 6.38 13.58 -3.04
N ALA A 224 5.99 12.53 -2.33
CA ALA A 224 4.70 11.89 -2.53
C ALA A 224 4.07 11.39 -1.22
N VAL A 225 2.76 11.36 -1.20
CA VAL A 225 1.91 10.89 -0.10
C VAL A 225 0.89 9.93 -0.67
N ASN A 226 0.77 8.75 -0.08
CA ASN A 226 -0.25 7.76 -0.42
C ASN A 226 -1.03 7.41 0.84
N ALA A 227 -2.30 7.80 0.87
CA ALA A 227 -3.21 7.47 1.95
C ALA A 227 -4.29 6.49 1.48
N LYS A 228 -4.61 5.50 2.30
CA LYS A 228 -5.72 4.58 2.07
C LYS A 228 -6.54 4.45 3.34
N TRP A 229 -7.82 4.74 3.22
CA TRP A 229 -8.78 4.70 4.31
C TRP A 229 -9.96 3.78 3.99
N LYS A 230 -10.16 2.75 4.80
CA LYS A 230 -11.36 1.91 4.78
C LYS A 230 -12.42 2.57 5.66
N LEU A 231 -13.33 3.31 5.03
CA LEU A 231 -14.46 3.97 5.70
C LEU A 231 -15.47 2.94 6.22
N SER A 232 -15.68 1.85 5.48
CA SER A 232 -16.51 0.72 5.89
C SER A 232 -16.02 -0.59 5.24
N ARG A 233 -16.76 -1.69 5.42
CA ARG A 233 -16.48 -2.95 4.72
C ARG A 233 -16.65 -2.86 3.21
N ALA A 234 -17.49 -1.93 2.73
CA ALA A 234 -17.80 -1.77 1.31
C ALA A 234 -17.22 -0.49 0.70
N VAL A 235 -16.80 0.48 1.50
CA VAL A 235 -16.37 1.80 1.01
C VAL A 235 -14.94 2.10 1.45
N SER A 236 -14.13 2.52 0.49
CA SER A 236 -12.76 2.98 0.73
C SER A 236 -12.46 4.29 0.01
N LEU A 237 -11.64 5.12 0.63
CA LEU A 237 -11.11 6.36 0.09
C LEU A 237 -9.60 6.21 -0.06
N THR A 238 -9.04 6.63 -1.19
CA THR A 238 -7.60 6.76 -1.38
C THR A 238 -7.25 8.17 -1.80
N GLU A 239 -6.07 8.63 -1.38
CA GLU A 239 -5.47 9.88 -1.81
C GLU A 239 -4.04 9.60 -2.24
N ASP A 240 -3.73 9.87 -3.51
CA ASP A 240 -2.39 9.78 -4.06
C ASP A 240 -1.95 11.20 -4.48
N ALA A 241 -1.11 11.82 -3.66
CA ALA A 241 -0.56 13.15 -3.91
C ALA A 241 0.94 13.08 -4.21
N SER A 242 1.42 13.89 -5.14
CA SER A 242 2.84 14.01 -5.45
C SER A 242 3.20 15.41 -5.93
N ALA A 243 4.43 15.82 -5.67
CA ALA A 243 5.02 17.05 -6.14
C ALA A 243 6.39 16.74 -6.74
N LEU A 244 6.58 17.15 -7.99
CA LEU A 244 7.86 17.17 -8.69
C LEU A 244 8.31 18.63 -8.78
N SER A 245 9.32 19.01 -8.00
CA SER A 245 9.80 20.39 -7.95
C SER A 245 11.22 20.48 -8.50
N GLY A 246 11.41 21.31 -9.52
CA GLY A 246 12.70 21.66 -10.10
C GLY A 246 12.92 23.17 -10.13
N ALA A 247 14.09 23.59 -10.59
CA ALA A 247 14.50 24.99 -10.57
C ALA A 247 13.57 25.95 -11.32
N GLN A 248 12.90 25.48 -12.38
CA GLN A 248 12.07 26.31 -13.26
C GLN A 248 10.59 25.94 -13.24
N ASN A 249 10.23 24.79 -12.67
CA ASN A 249 8.86 24.29 -12.71
C ASN A 249 8.58 23.34 -11.54
N THR A 250 7.40 23.49 -10.95
CA THR A 250 6.82 22.55 -9.99
C THR A 250 5.52 21.98 -10.54
N ASN A 251 5.43 20.66 -10.61
CA ASN A 251 4.23 19.93 -10.97
C ASN A 251 3.68 19.18 -9.76
N VAL A 252 2.46 19.50 -9.35
CA VAL A 252 1.76 18.87 -8.24
C VAL A 252 0.57 18.10 -8.79
N THR A 253 0.40 16.85 -8.39
CA THR A 253 -0.76 16.03 -8.74
C THR A 253 -1.37 15.47 -7.48
N SER A 254 -2.69 15.59 -7.35
CA SER A 254 -3.51 14.95 -6.31
C SER A 254 -4.58 14.11 -7.00
N LEU A 255 -4.76 12.88 -6.54
CA LEU A 255 -5.78 11.95 -7.03
C LEU A 255 -6.55 11.39 -5.83
N THR A 256 -7.75 11.90 -5.63
CA THR A 256 -8.69 11.36 -4.65
C THR A 256 -9.58 10.32 -5.32
N SER A 257 -9.71 9.12 -4.76
CA SER A 257 -10.62 8.09 -5.28
C SER A 257 -11.51 7.51 -4.20
N LEU A 258 -12.83 7.53 -4.43
CA LEU A 258 -13.82 6.84 -3.62
C LEU A 258 -14.27 5.57 -4.33
N SER A 259 -14.05 4.41 -3.71
CA SER A 259 -14.44 3.11 -4.25
C SER A 259 -15.48 2.44 -3.37
N ALA A 260 -16.60 2.03 -3.97
CA ALA A 260 -17.69 1.30 -3.33
C ALA A 260 -17.82 -0.10 -3.94
N ARG A 261 -17.71 -1.14 -3.13
CA ARG A 261 -17.91 -2.54 -3.53
C ARG A 261 -19.39 -2.77 -3.83
N LEU A 262 -19.68 -3.29 -5.03
CA LEU A 262 -21.04 -3.60 -5.48
C LEU A 262 -21.37 -5.06 -5.20
N ASN A 263 -20.64 -5.98 -5.81
CA ASN A 263 -20.83 -7.42 -5.64
C ASN A 263 -19.54 -8.16 -5.99
N GLY A 264 -19.11 -9.09 -5.13
CA GLY A 264 -17.93 -9.91 -5.39
C GLY A 264 -16.74 -9.04 -5.81
N ALA A 265 -16.09 -9.38 -6.90
CA ALA A 265 -14.96 -8.65 -7.47
C ALA A 265 -15.28 -7.24 -8.02
N LEU A 266 -16.56 -6.86 -8.16
CA LEU A 266 -16.99 -5.64 -8.84
C LEU A 266 -17.16 -4.47 -7.87
N SER A 267 -16.63 -3.29 -8.23
CA SER A 267 -16.76 -2.03 -7.50
C SER A 267 -17.08 -0.87 -8.44
N ALA A 268 -17.77 0.15 -7.95
CA ALA A 268 -17.85 1.46 -8.59
C ALA A 268 -16.78 2.38 -8.00
N ARG A 269 -16.10 3.16 -8.83
CA ARG A 269 -15.07 4.11 -8.40
C ARG A 269 -15.29 5.47 -9.05
N THR A 270 -15.39 6.48 -8.19
CA THR A 270 -15.33 7.89 -8.59
C THR A 270 -13.95 8.42 -8.19
N SER A 271 -13.25 9.04 -9.14
CA SER A 271 -11.95 9.67 -8.87
C SER A 271 -11.94 11.12 -9.33
N TYR A 272 -11.22 11.96 -8.60
CA TYR A 272 -11.00 13.36 -8.91
C TYR A 272 -9.50 13.63 -8.88
N GLN A 273 -8.95 13.99 -10.03
CA GLN A 273 -7.55 14.32 -10.19
C GLN A 273 -7.40 15.81 -10.39
N VAL A 274 -6.50 16.44 -9.65
CA VAL A 274 -6.07 17.83 -9.85
C VAL A 274 -4.59 17.81 -10.18
N THR A 275 -4.21 18.49 -11.26
CA THR A 275 -2.81 18.68 -11.66
C THR A 275 -2.54 20.18 -11.74
N TYR A 276 -1.55 20.63 -10.97
CA TYR A 276 -1.06 22.00 -10.98
C TYR A 276 0.35 22.04 -11.54
N ASN A 277 0.59 22.91 -12.51
CA ASN A 277 1.88 23.17 -13.12
C ASN A 277 2.19 24.66 -12.95
N SER A 278 3.29 24.98 -12.27
CA SER A 278 3.64 26.37 -11.96
C SER A 278 4.15 27.14 -13.18
N ASN A 279 4.64 26.44 -14.19
CA ASN A 279 5.17 27.04 -15.42
C ASN A 279 4.79 26.17 -16.63
N PRO A 280 3.50 26.16 -17.03
CA PRO A 280 3.07 25.49 -18.24
C PRO A 280 3.51 26.30 -19.48
N PRO A 281 3.61 25.70 -20.67
CA PRO A 281 3.86 26.45 -21.90
C PRO A 281 2.79 27.53 -22.12
N ASP A 282 3.14 28.62 -22.83
CA ASP A 282 2.37 29.88 -22.95
C ASP A 282 0.91 29.76 -23.42
N THR A 283 0.47 28.59 -23.86
CA THR A 283 -0.91 28.29 -24.31
C THR A 283 -1.68 27.36 -23.37
N TYR A 284 -1.10 26.93 -22.26
CA TYR A 284 -1.66 25.95 -21.33
C TYR A 284 -1.98 26.59 -19.98
N LYS A 285 -3.12 26.21 -19.39
CA LYS A 285 -3.51 26.59 -18.03
C LYS A 285 -2.63 25.91 -17.00
N THR A 286 -2.49 26.57 -15.85
CA THR A 286 -1.71 26.09 -14.71
C THR A 286 -2.43 24.98 -13.94
N LEU A 287 -3.76 24.86 -14.06
CA LEU A 287 -4.56 23.90 -13.32
C LEU A 287 -5.48 23.12 -14.27
N ASP A 288 -5.34 21.79 -14.20
CA ASP A 288 -6.16 20.83 -14.91
C ASP A 288 -6.86 19.90 -13.92
N THR A 289 -8.12 19.58 -14.21
CA THR A 289 -8.86 18.61 -13.39
C THR A 289 -9.48 17.52 -14.25
N ILE A 290 -9.56 16.31 -13.70
CA ILE A 290 -10.21 15.16 -14.35
C ILE A 290 -11.03 14.42 -13.31
N THR A 291 -12.33 14.32 -13.56
CA THR A 291 -13.24 13.45 -12.83
C THR A 291 -13.44 12.16 -13.63
N ARG A 292 -13.33 10.99 -13.01
CA ARG A 292 -13.63 9.71 -13.66
C ARG A 292 -14.68 8.94 -12.87
N PHE A 293 -15.62 8.35 -13.59
CA PHE A 293 -16.62 7.41 -13.07
C PHE A 293 -16.39 6.07 -13.75
N THR A 294 -15.96 5.08 -12.98
CA THR A 294 -15.50 3.79 -13.53
C THR A 294 -16.12 2.60 -12.80
N LEU A 295 -16.31 1.52 -13.53
CA LEU A 295 -16.51 0.20 -12.97
C LEU A 295 -15.16 -0.50 -12.89
N VAL A 296 -14.89 -1.13 -11.75
CA VAL A 296 -13.61 -1.76 -11.41
C VAL A 296 -13.86 -3.23 -11.11
N TYR A 297 -13.10 -4.10 -11.75
CA TYR A 297 -13.13 -5.54 -11.51
C TYR A 297 -11.78 -6.00 -10.96
N GLY A 298 -11.77 -6.52 -9.73
CA GLY A 298 -10.58 -7.06 -9.08
C GLY A 298 -10.44 -8.58 -9.26
N PHE A 299 -9.24 -9.07 -9.53
CA PHE A 299 -8.93 -10.49 -9.72
C PHE A 299 -7.62 -10.91 -9.06
#